data_AF-A0A1G3M607-F1
#
_entry.id   AF-A0A1G3M607-F1
#
_cell.length_a   1.000
_cell.length_b   1.000
_cell.length_c   1.000
_cell.angle_alpha   90.00
_cell.angle_beta   90.00
_cell.angle_gamma   90.00
#
_symmetry.space_group_name_H-M   'P 1'
#
loop_
_entity.id
_entity.type
_entity.pdbx_description
1 polymer ?
#
loop_
_entity_poly.entity_id
_entity_poly.type
_entity_poly.pdbx_seq_one_letter_code
_entity_poly.pdbx_strand_id
1 'polypeptide(L)'
;MIQITNKETGEVKNYSDAEFEAERTRLLMAWETAKTALEAAKETEMKLRKEFVAFAFDPNKDKGTERIELGNGWQAKAVKKINFGWIKDGEKVNKHAIDDALDMIEKTVANGSLIAERLVKWTPELSQTEYKLLDEKAKSIIDAVIVTSEGTPTLEIIAPKAK
;
A
#
# COMPACT_ATOMS: atom_id res chain seq x y z
N MET A 1 8.81 26.54 -29.16
CA MET A 1 7.36 26.21 -29.12
C MET A 1 7.21 24.76 -28.76
N ILE A 2 6.77 24.48 -27.54
CA ILE A 2 6.62 23.15 -26.97
C ILE A 2 5.12 22.82 -26.98
N GLN A 3 4.75 21.72 -27.63
CA GLN A 3 3.36 21.25 -27.69
C GLN A 3 3.17 20.11 -26.70
N ILE A 4 2.23 20.26 -25.77
CA ILE A 4 1.85 19.23 -24.81
C ILE A 4 0.41 18.81 -25.09
N THR A 5 0.18 17.50 -25.15
CA THR A 5 -1.16 16.92 -25.30
C THR A 5 -1.51 16.15 -24.03
N ASN A 6 -2.63 16.51 -23.40
CA ASN A 6 -3.15 15.74 -22.28
C ASN A 6 -3.70 14.41 -22.81
N LYS A 7 -3.12 13.29 -22.37
CA LYS A 7 -3.50 11.94 -22.83
C LYS A 7 -4.91 11.52 -22.38
N GLU A 8 -5.44 12.09 -21.31
CA GLU A 8 -6.76 11.76 -20.77
C GLU A 8 -7.87 12.59 -21.43
N THR A 9 -7.61 13.89 -21.67
CA THR A 9 -8.64 14.80 -22.20
C THR A 9 -8.50 15.11 -23.69
N GLY A 10 -7.35 14.79 -24.29
CA GLY A 10 -7.01 15.15 -25.67
C GLY A 10 -6.71 16.63 -25.88
N GLU A 11 -6.69 17.45 -24.81
CA GLU A 11 -6.43 18.89 -24.90
C GLU A 11 -4.97 19.15 -25.33
N VAL A 12 -4.80 19.96 -26.38
CA VAL A 12 -3.49 20.37 -26.91
C VAL A 12 -3.19 21.79 -26.45
N LYS A 13 -2.06 22.00 -25.77
CA LYS A 13 -1.54 23.31 -25.38
C LYS A 13 -0.16 23.55 -25.96
N ASN A 14 0.04 24.78 -26.44
CA ASN A 14 1.31 25.23 -26.99
C ASN A 14 1.91 26.25 -26.05
N TYR A 15 3.19 26.06 -25.70
CA TYR A 15 3.94 26.93 -24.81
C TYR A 15 5.16 27.49 -25.56
N SER A 16 5.51 28.75 -25.31
CA SER A 16 6.91 29.18 -25.47
C SER A 16 7.78 28.50 -24.42
N ASP A 17 9.10 28.53 -24.62
CA ASP A 17 10.03 27.86 -23.71
C ASP A 17 9.94 28.46 -22.30
N ALA A 18 9.80 29.80 -22.18
CA ALA A 18 9.63 30.48 -20.89
C ALA A 18 8.31 30.12 -20.19
N GLU A 19 7.20 30.02 -20.93
CA GLU A 19 5.90 29.65 -20.36
C GLU A 19 5.89 28.19 -19.90
N PHE A 20 6.55 27.29 -20.63
CA PHE A 20 6.67 25.89 -20.25
C PHE A 20 7.43 25.73 -18.93
N GLU A 21 8.56 26.42 -18.77
CA GLU A 21 9.37 26.38 -17.54
C GLU A 21 8.60 26.94 -16.33
N ALA A 22 7.87 28.05 -16.53
CA ALA A 22 7.05 28.66 -15.50
C ALA A 22 5.90 27.73 -15.07
N GLU A 23 5.21 27.13 -16.04
CA GLU A 23 4.10 26.21 -15.77
C GLU A 23 4.57 24.91 -15.10
N ARG A 24 5.69 24.34 -15.53
CA ARG A 24 6.30 23.18 -14.87
C ARG A 24 6.62 23.47 -13.41
N THR A 25 7.23 24.62 -13.14
CA THR A 25 7.59 25.05 -11.78
C THR A 25 6.35 25.25 -10.92
N ARG A 26 5.33 25.94 -11.47
CA ARG A 26 4.05 26.16 -10.80
C ARG A 26 3.38 24.84 -10.39
N LEU A 27 3.33 23.86 -11.31
CA LEU A 27 2.75 22.54 -11.04
C LEU A 27 3.52 21.78 -9.96
N LEU A 28 4.85 21.78 -10.01
CA LEU A 28 5.69 21.11 -9.03
C LEU A 28 5.52 21.71 -7.62
N MET A 29 5.50 23.04 -7.51
CA MET A 29 5.28 23.72 -6.23
C MET A 29 3.87 23.49 -5.68
N ALA A 30 2.85 23.52 -6.55
CA ALA A 30 1.48 23.23 -6.15
C ALA A 30 1.33 21.80 -5.63
N TRP A 31 1.98 20.83 -6.29
CA TRP A 31 2.02 19.44 -5.83
C TRP A 31 2.71 19.30 -4.47
N GLU A 32 3.89 19.91 -4.27
CA GLU A 32 4.63 19.80 -3.00
C GLU A 32 3.84 20.41 -1.82
N THR A 33 3.17 21.54 -2.09
CA THR A 33 2.26 22.18 -1.12
C THR A 33 1.10 21.25 -0.75
N ALA A 34 0.46 20.64 -1.76
CA ALA A 34 -0.65 19.73 -1.56
C ALA A 34 -0.23 18.45 -0.81
N LYS A 35 0.95 17.90 -1.13
CA LYS A 35 1.54 16.74 -0.45
C LYS A 35 1.77 17.03 1.02
N THR A 36 2.38 18.18 1.35
CA THR A 36 2.66 18.58 2.73
C THR A 36 1.37 18.74 3.54
N ALA A 37 0.37 19.42 2.95
CA ALA A 37 -0.93 19.57 3.59
C ALA A 37 -1.65 18.23 3.82
N LEU A 38 -1.54 17.30 2.87
CA LEU A 38 -2.12 15.97 2.97
C LEU A 38 -1.48 15.15 4.09
N GLU A 39 -0.16 15.16 4.23
CA GLU A 39 0.53 14.43 5.30
C GLU A 39 0.14 14.96 6.69
N ALA A 40 0.09 16.29 6.86
CA ALA A 40 -0.36 16.90 8.11
C ALA A 40 -1.84 16.57 8.43
N ALA A 41 -2.70 16.56 7.41
CA ALA A 41 -4.10 16.20 7.56
C ALA A 41 -4.27 14.72 7.95
N LYS A 42 -3.50 13.80 7.35
CA LYS A 42 -3.51 12.36 7.69
C LYS A 42 -3.13 12.12 9.15
N GLU A 43 -2.08 12.79 9.64
CA GLU A 43 -1.66 12.64 11.03
C GLU A 43 -2.73 13.14 12.00
N THR A 44 -3.28 14.33 11.71
CA THR A 44 -4.34 14.96 12.54
C THR A 44 -5.60 14.11 12.57
N GLU A 45 -6.07 13.63 11.41
CA GLU A 45 -7.23 12.74 11.31
C GLU A 45 -7.02 11.45 12.09
N MET A 46 -5.86 10.80 11.92
CA MET A 46 -5.53 9.56 12.61
C MET A 46 -5.58 9.73 14.12
N LYS A 47 -5.03 10.83 14.64
CA LYS A 47 -5.04 11.15 16.07
C LYS A 47 -6.48 11.31 16.57
N LEU A 48 -7.25 12.21 15.95
CA LEU A 48 -8.64 12.47 16.34
C LEU A 48 -9.52 11.23 16.24
N ARG A 49 -9.32 10.39 15.21
CA ARG A 49 -10.04 9.12 15.06
C ARG A 49 -9.75 8.17 16.22
N LYS A 50 -8.49 8.02 16.63
CA LYS A 50 -8.12 7.16 17.77
C LYS A 50 -8.71 7.70 19.07
N GLU A 51 -8.61 9.00 19.31
CA GLU A 51 -9.19 9.66 20.48
C GLU A 51 -10.70 9.46 20.54
N PHE A 52 -11.41 9.72 19.43
CA PHE A 52 -12.85 9.54 19.35
C PHE A 52 -13.27 8.07 19.56
N VAL A 53 -12.56 7.12 18.94
CA VAL A 53 -12.86 5.69 19.11
C VAL A 53 -12.66 5.23 20.55
N ALA A 54 -11.61 5.70 21.22
CA ALA A 54 -11.35 5.38 22.63
C ALA A 54 -12.36 6.01 23.59
N PHE A 55 -12.87 7.20 23.25
CA PHE A 55 -13.84 7.91 24.07
C PHE A 55 -15.28 7.40 23.89
N ALA A 56 -15.71 7.16 22.65
CA ALA A 56 -17.12 6.96 22.30
C ALA A 56 -17.55 5.49 22.11
N PHE A 57 -16.61 4.54 22.10
CA PHE A 57 -16.88 3.11 21.91
C PHE A 57 -16.27 2.27 23.05
N ASP A 58 -16.64 0.99 23.16
CA ASP A 58 -16.25 0.14 24.30
C ASP A 58 -14.72 -0.09 24.36
N PRO A 59 -14.00 0.44 25.36
CA PRO A 59 -12.55 0.32 25.42
C PRO A 59 -12.07 -1.12 25.64
N ASN A 60 -12.92 -2.03 26.12
CA ASN A 60 -12.56 -3.43 26.37
C ASN A 60 -12.81 -4.34 25.15
N LYS A 61 -13.40 -3.80 24.08
CA LYS A 61 -13.69 -4.56 22.88
C LYS A 61 -12.55 -4.46 21.89
N ASP A 62 -11.69 -5.47 21.85
CA ASP A 62 -10.50 -5.48 20.98
C ASP A 62 -10.80 -5.77 19.50
N LYS A 63 -11.98 -6.34 19.19
CA LYS A 63 -12.36 -6.70 17.82
C LYS A 63 -13.85 -6.54 17.54
N GLY A 64 -14.15 -6.26 16.28
CA GLY A 64 -15.51 -6.27 15.75
C GLY A 64 -15.98 -4.88 15.32
N THR A 65 -17.28 -4.77 15.08
CA THR A 65 -17.93 -3.53 14.67
C THR A 65 -18.80 -3.00 15.80
N GLU A 66 -18.80 -1.68 15.98
CA GLU A 66 -19.68 -0.96 16.89
C GLU A 66 -20.29 0.24 16.17
N ARG A 67 -21.47 0.66 16.62
CA ARG A 67 -22.20 1.80 16.06
C ARG A 67 -22.81 2.63 17.18
N ILE A 68 -22.78 3.95 17.02
CA ILE A 68 -23.49 4.91 17.87
C ILE A 68 -24.33 5.83 16.98
N GLU A 69 -25.53 6.20 17.44
CA GLU A 69 -26.42 7.12 16.74
C GLU A 69 -25.95 8.57 16.95
N LEU A 70 -25.88 9.34 15.86
CA LEU A 70 -25.53 10.76 15.85
C LEU A 70 -26.75 11.68 15.69
N GLY A 71 -27.93 11.09 15.45
CA GLY A 71 -29.19 11.78 15.21
C GLY A 71 -29.51 11.88 13.72
N ASN A 72 -30.78 12.13 13.40
CA ASN A 72 -31.30 12.22 12.02
C ASN A 72 -30.98 10.98 11.15
N GLY A 73 -30.83 9.80 11.77
CA GLY A 73 -30.52 8.55 11.08
C GLY A 73 -29.04 8.39 10.71
N TRP A 74 -28.17 9.28 11.17
CA TRP A 74 -26.72 9.17 10.98
C TRP A 74 -26.09 8.35 12.10
N GLN A 75 -25.11 7.52 11.75
CA GLN A 75 -24.41 6.68 12.72
C GLN A 75 -22.90 6.79 12.55
N ALA A 76 -22.17 6.90 13.65
CA ALA A 76 -20.73 6.66 13.66
C ALA A 76 -20.50 5.16 13.80
N LYS A 77 -19.77 4.57 12.85
CA LYS A 77 -19.40 3.16 12.83
C LYS A 77 -17.91 3.01 13.05
N ALA A 78 -17.52 2.34 14.14
CA ALA A 78 -16.13 1.96 14.39
C ALA A 78 -15.92 0.47 14.06
N VAL A 79 -14.81 0.16 13.41
CA VAL A 79 -14.38 -1.22 13.14
C VAL A 79 -13.01 -1.43 13.78
N LYS A 80 -12.98 -2.20 14.86
CA LYS A 80 -11.75 -2.57 15.56
C LYS A 80 -11.22 -3.87 14.97
N LYS A 81 -10.00 -3.82 14.44
CA LYS A 81 -9.35 -4.93 13.75
C LYS A 81 -8.15 -5.41 14.56
N ILE A 82 -8.03 -6.73 14.68
CA ILE A 82 -6.79 -7.37 15.11
C ILE A 82 -6.04 -7.77 13.85
N ASN A 83 -4.79 -7.31 13.73
CA ASN A 83 -3.91 -7.70 12.66
C ASN A 83 -3.04 -8.86 13.15
N PHE A 84 -2.98 -9.94 12.36
CA PHE A 84 -2.07 -11.05 12.59
C PHE A 84 -0.83 -10.84 11.72
N GLY A 85 0.35 -11.06 12.30
CA GLY A 85 1.61 -10.98 11.60
C GLY A 85 2.46 -12.21 11.88
N TRP A 86 3.45 -12.46 11.03
CA TRP A 86 4.39 -13.55 11.21
C TRP A 86 5.50 -13.18 12.18
N ILE A 87 5.97 -14.18 12.92
CA ILE A 87 7.23 -14.09 13.65
C ILE A 87 8.39 -13.87 12.67
N LYS A 88 9.36 -13.08 13.12
CA LYS A 88 10.51 -12.68 12.31
C LYS A 88 11.81 -13.20 12.90
N ASP A 89 12.74 -13.52 12.03
CA ASP A 89 14.15 -13.71 12.34
C ASP A 89 14.93 -12.57 11.65
N GLY A 90 15.33 -11.58 12.45
CA GLY A 90 15.75 -10.27 11.95
C GLY A 90 14.65 -9.57 11.15
N GLU A 91 14.96 -9.16 9.91
CA GLU A 91 14.01 -8.49 9.02
C GLU A 91 13.11 -9.46 8.23
N LYS A 92 13.43 -10.76 8.23
CA LYS A 92 12.75 -11.77 7.41
C LYS A 92 11.74 -12.56 8.22
N VAL A 93 10.70 -13.03 7.53
CA VAL A 93 9.74 -13.98 8.11
C VAL A 93 10.48 -15.27 8.46
N ASN A 94 10.31 -15.76 9.68
CA ASN A 94 10.87 -17.03 10.10
C ASN A 94 10.02 -18.18 9.54
N LYS A 95 10.35 -18.62 8.33
CA LYS A 95 9.63 -19.71 7.64
C LYS A 95 9.71 -21.03 8.40
N HIS A 96 10.87 -21.34 8.97
CA HIS A 96 11.07 -22.61 9.67
C HIS A 96 10.13 -22.75 10.86
N ALA A 97 9.96 -21.69 11.65
CA ALA A 97 9.04 -21.72 12.79
C ALA A 97 7.56 -21.72 12.38
N ILE A 98 7.22 -21.25 11.17
CA ILE A 98 5.87 -21.43 10.59
C ILE A 98 5.68 -22.90 10.19
N ASP A 99 6.65 -23.47 9.48
CA ASP A 99 6.59 -24.86 9.03
C ASP A 99 6.50 -25.82 10.23
N ASP A 100 7.30 -25.60 11.29
CA ASP A 100 7.25 -26.40 12.53
C ASP A 100 5.88 -26.32 13.23
N ALA A 101 5.26 -25.14 13.21
CA ALA A 101 3.92 -24.94 13.79
C ALA A 101 2.84 -25.65 12.96
N LEU A 102 2.95 -25.61 11.63
CA LEU A 102 2.04 -26.34 10.74
C LEU A 102 2.20 -27.84 10.94
N ASP A 103 3.43 -28.34 10.95
CA ASP A 103 3.78 -29.73 11.24
C ASP A 103 3.17 -30.22 12.55
N MET A 104 3.20 -29.39 13.60
CA MET A 104 2.60 -29.71 14.88
C MET A 104 1.08 -29.76 14.80
N ILE A 105 0.43 -28.84 14.07
CA ILE A 105 -1.02 -28.85 13.83
C ILE A 105 -1.41 -30.14 13.09
N GLU A 106 -0.66 -30.54 12.06
CA GLU A 106 -0.94 -31.77 11.31
C GLU A 106 -0.92 -33.01 12.21
N LYS A 107 0.05 -33.07 13.13
CA LYS A 107 0.27 -34.22 14.02
C LYS A 107 -0.68 -34.27 15.22
N THR A 108 -1.17 -33.11 15.69
CA THR A 108 -1.86 -33.00 16.99
C THR A 108 -3.35 -32.68 16.89
N VAL A 109 -3.82 -32.12 15.78
CA VAL A 109 -5.21 -31.67 15.62
C VAL A 109 -5.97 -32.61 14.69
N ALA A 110 -7.21 -32.94 15.03
CA ALA A 110 -8.08 -33.69 14.13
C ALA A 110 -8.30 -32.91 12.81
N ASN A 111 -8.13 -33.57 11.66
CA ASN A 111 -8.07 -32.92 10.34
C ASN A 111 -6.93 -31.89 10.20
N GLY A 112 -5.85 -32.05 10.97
CA GLY A 112 -4.72 -31.13 11.05
C GLY A 112 -4.11 -30.79 9.70
N SER A 113 -3.87 -31.78 8.81
CA SER A 113 -3.32 -31.53 7.47
C SER A 113 -4.19 -30.58 6.63
N LEU A 114 -5.52 -30.75 6.68
CA LEU A 114 -6.44 -29.89 5.93
C LEU A 114 -6.53 -28.48 6.54
N ILE A 115 -6.35 -28.36 7.86
CA ILE A 115 -6.28 -27.07 8.54
C ILE A 115 -4.97 -26.36 8.20
N ALA A 116 -3.82 -27.04 8.28
CA ALA A 116 -2.51 -26.49 8.00
C ALA A 116 -2.44 -25.92 6.57
N GLU A 117 -2.90 -26.69 5.57
CA GLU A 117 -2.96 -26.27 4.17
C GLU A 117 -3.79 -24.98 3.98
N ARG A 118 -4.88 -24.83 4.73
CA ARG A 118 -5.80 -23.68 4.60
C ARG A 118 -5.39 -22.47 5.43
N LEU A 119 -4.65 -22.68 6.51
CA LEU A 119 -4.28 -21.65 7.48
C LEU A 119 -3.18 -20.74 6.93
N VAL A 120 -2.21 -21.30 6.20
CA VAL A 120 -1.10 -20.55 5.58
C VAL A 120 -1.18 -20.66 4.07
N LYS A 121 -1.47 -19.54 3.41
CA LYS A 121 -1.56 -19.48 1.95
C LYS A 121 -0.26 -18.92 1.36
N TRP A 122 0.34 -19.67 0.45
CA TRP A 122 1.49 -19.22 -0.31
C TRP A 122 1.03 -18.41 -1.53
N THR A 123 1.60 -17.22 -1.68
CA THR A 123 1.41 -16.38 -2.87
C THR A 123 2.76 -16.23 -3.55
N PRO A 124 2.89 -16.53 -4.85
CA PRO A 124 4.13 -16.29 -5.57
C PRO A 124 4.35 -14.79 -5.73
N GLU A 125 5.56 -14.32 -5.38
CA GLU A 125 5.99 -12.94 -5.59
C GLU A 125 7.14 -12.94 -6.61
N LEU A 126 7.02 -12.11 -7.65
CA LEU A 126 8.06 -11.96 -8.65
C LEU A 126 9.19 -11.09 -8.09
N SER A 127 10.41 -11.62 -8.01
CA SER A 127 11.60 -10.81 -7.76
C SER A 127 11.91 -9.96 -9.00
N GLN A 128 11.60 -8.67 -8.93
CA GLN A 128 11.90 -7.74 -10.04
C GLN A 128 13.40 -7.62 -10.31
N THR A 129 14.24 -7.74 -9.28
CA THR A 129 15.70 -7.66 -9.43
C THR A 129 16.22 -8.83 -10.25
N GLU A 130 15.84 -10.06 -9.89
CA GLU A 130 16.25 -11.27 -10.61
C GLU A 130 15.66 -11.29 -12.03
N TYR A 131 14.39 -10.92 -12.17
CA TYR A 131 13.72 -10.84 -13.47
C TYR A 131 14.44 -9.91 -14.47
N LYS A 132 15.05 -8.81 -13.99
CA LYS A 132 15.84 -7.89 -14.82
C LYS A 132 17.18 -8.47 -15.26
N LEU A 133 17.70 -9.47 -14.56
CA LEU A 133 18.99 -10.11 -14.83
C LEU A 133 18.85 -11.35 -15.74
N LEU A 134 17.63 -11.81 -16.02
CA LEU A 134 17.38 -12.95 -16.90
C LEU A 134 17.82 -12.66 -18.33
N ASP A 135 18.37 -13.69 -18.99
CA ASP A 135 18.56 -13.69 -20.43
C ASP A 135 17.23 -13.71 -21.19
N GLU A 136 17.24 -13.39 -22.49
CA GLU A 136 16.02 -13.30 -23.30
C GLU A 136 15.23 -14.62 -23.33
N LYS A 137 15.92 -15.76 -23.28
CA LYS A 137 15.28 -17.08 -23.32
C LYS A 137 14.51 -17.34 -22.03
N ALA A 138 15.14 -17.18 -20.87
CA ALA A 138 14.50 -17.34 -19.57
C ALA A 138 13.38 -16.31 -19.35
N LYS A 139 13.60 -15.08 -19.80
CA LYS A 139 12.61 -14.01 -19.72
C LYS A 139 11.35 -14.33 -20.52
N SER A 140 11.48 -14.84 -21.74
CA SER A 140 10.33 -15.24 -22.57
C SER A 140 9.46 -16.33 -21.93
N ILE A 141 10.05 -17.23 -21.13
CA ILE A 141 9.33 -18.31 -20.45
C ILE A 141 8.47 -17.74 -19.31
N ILE A 142 9.05 -16.87 -18.48
CA ILE A 142 8.33 -16.31 -17.33
C ILE A 142 7.32 -15.23 -17.77
N ASP A 143 7.58 -14.53 -18.88
CA ASP A 143 6.66 -13.54 -19.45
C ASP A 143 5.29 -14.15 -19.82
N ALA A 144 5.23 -15.45 -20.12
CA ALA A 144 3.98 -16.16 -20.41
C ALA A 144 2.99 -16.19 -19.23
N VAL A 145 3.45 -15.91 -18.01
CA VAL A 145 2.63 -15.90 -16.78
C VAL A 145 2.64 -14.55 -16.06
N ILE A 146 3.21 -13.51 -16.68
CA ILE A 146 3.25 -12.15 -16.13
C ILE A 146 2.23 -11.27 -16.85
N VAL A 147 1.44 -10.52 -16.08
CA VAL A 147 0.62 -9.42 -16.58
C VAL A 147 1.24 -8.11 -16.12
N THR A 148 1.49 -7.20 -17.06
CA THR A 148 1.98 -5.86 -16.76
C THR A 148 0.86 -4.83 -16.88
N SER A 149 0.83 -3.87 -15.96
CA SER A 149 -0.08 -2.74 -15.97
C SER A 149 0.69 -1.46 -15.69
N GLU A 150 0.23 -0.33 -16.23
CA GLU A 150 0.81 0.97 -15.89
C GLU A 150 0.59 1.28 -14.40
N GLY A 151 1.67 1.58 -13.68
CA GLY A 151 1.61 2.01 -12.29
C GLY A 151 1.36 3.51 -12.17
N THR A 152 0.78 3.93 -11.05
CA THR A 152 0.68 5.36 -10.72
C THR A 152 2.09 5.97 -10.67
N PRO A 153 2.34 7.11 -11.33
CA PRO A 153 3.66 7.74 -11.30
C PRO A 153 4.01 8.19 -9.87
N THR A 154 5.26 7.94 -9.48
CA THR A 154 5.85 8.48 -8.24
C THR A 154 6.59 9.77 -8.57
N LEU A 155 6.35 10.81 -7.77
CA LEU A 155 7.06 12.10 -7.87
C LEU A 155 7.80 12.38 -6.56
N GLU A 156 9.07 12.76 -6.67
CA GLU A 156 9.95 13.08 -5.54
C GLU A 156 10.85 14.27 -5.90
N ILE A 157 11.08 15.16 -4.93
CA ILE A 157 12.09 16.22 -5.03
C ILE A 157 13.37 15.70 -4.40
N ILE A 158 14.42 15.54 -5.22
CA ILE A 158 15.72 15.05 -4.78
C ILE A 158 16.59 16.23 -4.35
N ALA A 159 17.00 16.26 -3.08
CA ALA A 159 17.96 17.24 -2.58
C ALA A 159 19.37 16.98 -3.17
N PRO A 160 20.20 18.02 -3.38
CA PRO A 160 21.56 17.83 -3.86
C PRO A 160 22.36 16.95 -2.91
N LYS A 161 23.18 16.04 -3.45
CA LYS A 161 24.12 15.26 -2.65
C LYS A 161 25.09 16.22 -1.97
N ALA A 162 25.17 16.16 -0.63
CA ALA A 162 26.22 16.85 0.11
C ALA A 162 27.58 16.44 -0.47
N LYS A 163 28.43 17.43 -0.79
CA LYS A 163 29.82 17.19 -1.21
C LYS A 163 30.69 16.85 -0.01
#